data_AF-A0A6A4FE03-F1
#
_entry.id   AF-A0A6A4FE03-F1
#
_cell.length_a   1.000
_cell.length_b   1.000
_cell.length_c   1.000
_cell.angle_alpha   90.00
_cell.angle_beta   90.00
_cell.angle_gamma   90.00
#
_symmetry.space_group_name_H-M   'P 1'
#
loop_
_entity.id
_entity.type
_entity.pdbx_description
1 polymer ?
#
loop_
_entity_poly.entity_id
_entity_poly.type
_entity_poly.pdbx_seq_one_letter_code
_entity_poly.pdbx_strand_id
1 'polypeptide(L)'
;MGKHLLPVYADLLYRLQHNALFLGYRFKHRDESQAQCHHGCGVLETAPHLFWYCTAAVQVWSMWLPAFQVFFETKLEWESILFFQLKPTPVAKKEYGYCLFVMLHIVRAVIFRCLWMHRNDLRFHGMQPNVIDSKLRLLP
;
A
#
# COMPACT_ATOMS: atom_id res chain seq x y z
N MET A 1 -15.76 -8.42 1.48
CA MET A 1 -14.82 -7.38 1.96
C MET A 1 -15.07 -6.00 1.36
N GLY A 2 -15.49 -5.86 0.10
CA GLY A 2 -15.73 -4.55 -0.52
C GLY A 2 -16.87 -3.68 0.05
N LYS A 3 -17.67 -4.17 1.00
CA LYS A 3 -18.77 -3.40 1.61
C LYS A 3 -18.30 -2.28 2.56
N HIS A 4 -17.05 -2.35 3.04
CA HIS A 4 -16.49 -1.38 3.99
C HIS A 4 -15.56 -0.35 3.33
N LEU A 5 -15.41 -0.39 2.01
CA LEU A 5 -14.53 0.52 1.28
C LEU A 5 -15.35 1.33 0.29
N LEU A 6 -14.97 2.60 0.09
CA LEU A 6 -15.52 3.37 -1.02
C LEU A 6 -15.05 2.76 -2.36
N PRO A 7 -15.84 2.87 -3.44
CA PRO A 7 -15.54 2.24 -4.72
C PRO A 7 -14.13 2.54 -5.25
N VAL A 8 -13.62 3.76 -5.06
CA VAL A 8 -12.28 4.17 -5.50
C VAL A 8 -11.15 3.37 -4.85
N TYR A 9 -11.31 2.98 -3.58
CA TYR A 9 -10.33 2.15 -2.88
C TYR A 9 -10.42 0.70 -3.33
N ALA A 10 -11.63 0.19 -3.53
CA ALA A 10 -11.86 -1.16 -4.02
C ALA A 10 -11.33 -1.35 -5.45
N ASP A 11 -11.54 -0.38 -6.35
CA ASP A 11 -11.00 -0.38 -7.71
C ASP A 11 -9.47 -0.37 -7.72
N LEU A 12 -8.84 0.46 -6.89
CA LEU A 12 -7.38 0.45 -6.76
C LEU A 12 -6.84 -0.92 -6.33
N LEU A 13 -7.43 -1.51 -5.30
CA LEU A 13 -7.04 -2.85 -4.81
C LEU A 13 -7.18 -3.90 -5.89
N TYR A 14 -8.32 -3.89 -6.60
CA TYR A 14 -8.58 -4.82 -7.69
C TYR A 14 -7.51 -4.69 -8.78
N ARG A 15 -7.23 -3.47 -9.24
CA ARG A 15 -6.20 -3.22 -10.26
C ARG A 15 -4.81 -3.63 -9.77
N LEU A 16 -4.49 -3.37 -8.51
CA LEU A 16 -3.19 -3.74 -7.93
C LEU A 16 -3.01 -5.26 -7.94
N GLN A 17 -4.02 -6.01 -7.50
CA GLN A 17 -3.98 -7.48 -7.46
C GLN A 17 -3.91 -8.13 -8.84
N HIS A 18 -4.47 -7.48 -9.86
CA HIS A 18 -4.48 -7.98 -11.25
C HIS A 18 -3.38 -7.36 -12.11
N ASN A 19 -2.36 -6.73 -11.50
CA ASN A 19 -1.26 -6.08 -12.20
C ASN A 19 -1.71 -5.05 -13.26
N ALA A 20 -2.87 -4.42 -13.07
CA ALA A 20 -3.50 -3.48 -14.02
C ALA A 20 -3.13 -2.01 -13.79
N LEU A 21 -2.23 -1.72 -12.84
CA LEU A 21 -1.76 -0.35 -12.58
C LEU A 21 -0.68 0.10 -13.57
N PHE A 22 -0.68 1.40 -13.83
CA PHE A 22 0.28 2.06 -14.73
C PHE A 22 1.57 2.42 -13.98
N LEU A 23 2.45 1.44 -13.85
CA LEU A 23 3.71 1.55 -13.12
C LEU A 23 4.91 1.69 -14.07
N GLY A 24 6.01 2.25 -13.55
CA GLY A 24 7.23 2.55 -14.30
C GLY A 24 7.81 1.34 -15.03
N TYR A 25 7.72 0.11 -14.49
CA TYR A 25 8.24 -1.08 -15.17
C TYR A 25 7.67 -1.31 -16.58
N ARG A 26 6.50 -0.75 -16.89
CA ARG A 26 5.91 -0.82 -18.24
C ARG A 26 6.63 0.08 -19.26
N PHE A 27 7.42 1.06 -18.78
CA PHE A 27 8.21 2.01 -19.59
C PHE A 27 9.68 1.63 -19.70
N LYS A 28 10.10 0.43 -19.29
CA LYS A 28 11.50 -0.01 -19.41
C LYS A 28 12.10 0.10 -20.83
N HIS A 29 11.25 0.11 -21.85
CA HIS A 29 11.65 0.25 -23.26
C HIS A 29 11.72 1.71 -23.73
N ARG A 30 11.43 2.68 -22.85
CA ARG A 30 11.53 4.13 -23.09
C ARG A 30 12.62 4.71 -22.19
N ASP A 31 12.66 6.04 -22.06
CA ASP A 31 13.57 6.75 -21.17
C ASP A 31 13.58 6.16 -19.75
N GLU A 32 14.77 5.92 -19.22
CA GLU A 32 14.98 5.30 -17.91
C GLU A 32 14.28 6.08 -16.77
N SER A 33 14.23 7.40 -16.89
CA SER A 33 13.57 8.29 -15.93
C SER A 33 12.07 8.02 -15.78
N GLN A 34 11.41 7.50 -16.82
CA GLN A 34 9.99 7.14 -16.79
C GLN A 34 9.73 5.77 -16.15
N ALA A 35 10.76 4.93 -16.08
CA ALA A 35 10.68 3.57 -15.54
C ALA A 35 11.05 3.49 -14.06
N GLN A 36 11.83 4.45 -13.57
CA GLN A 36 12.27 4.53 -12.18
C GLN A 36 11.17 5.04 -11.24
N CYS A 37 11.37 4.80 -9.95
CA CYS A 37 10.49 5.24 -8.88
C CYS A 37 10.55 6.75 -8.71
N HIS A 38 9.38 7.39 -8.76
CA HIS A 38 9.22 8.83 -8.70
C HIS A 38 9.51 9.42 -7.31
N HIS A 39 9.72 8.58 -6.28
CA HIS A 39 10.19 9.02 -4.96
C HIS A 39 11.71 9.26 -4.90
N GLY A 40 12.43 9.15 -6.02
CA GLY A 40 13.85 9.54 -6.12
C GLY A 40 14.86 8.48 -5.67
N CYS A 41 14.46 7.22 -5.52
CA CYS A 41 15.37 6.16 -5.07
C CYS A 41 16.14 5.46 -6.21
N GLY A 42 15.95 5.86 -7.48
CA GLY A 42 16.67 5.29 -8.63
C GLY A 42 16.34 3.82 -8.97
N VAL A 43 15.42 3.20 -8.24
CA VAL A 43 15.00 1.81 -8.44
C VAL A 43 13.85 1.78 -9.45
N LEU A 44 13.79 0.72 -10.26
CA LEU A 44 12.65 0.43 -11.12
C LEU A 44 11.31 0.44 -10.34
N GLU A 45 10.32 1.18 -10.83
CA GLU A 45 8.99 1.23 -10.21
C GLU A 45 8.16 -0.01 -10.54
N THR A 46 8.21 -1.00 -9.64
CA THR A 46 7.31 -2.16 -9.62
C THR A 46 6.22 -1.99 -8.56
N ALA A 47 5.19 -2.83 -8.57
CA ALA A 47 4.16 -2.79 -7.52
C ALA A 47 4.74 -3.10 -6.12
N PRO A 48 5.51 -4.19 -5.92
CA PRO A 48 6.13 -4.45 -4.62
C PRO A 48 7.05 -3.30 -4.18
N HIS A 49 7.79 -2.70 -5.12
CA HIS A 49 8.62 -1.55 -4.80
C HIS A 49 7.77 -0.36 -4.33
N LEU A 50 6.82 0.10 -5.15
CA LEU A 50 6.03 1.29 -4.84
C LEU A 50 5.24 1.17 -3.54
N PHE A 51 4.63 0.00 -3.29
CA PHE A 51 3.67 -0.19 -2.20
C PHE A 51 4.24 -0.84 -0.94
N TRP A 52 5.48 -1.35 -0.99
CA TRP A 52 6.07 -2.08 0.13
C TRP A 52 7.54 -1.72 0.40
N TYR A 53 8.41 -1.81 -0.61
CA TYR A 53 9.88 -1.70 -0.39
C TYR A 53 10.45 -0.28 -0.53
N CYS A 54 9.74 0.64 -1.17
CA CYS A 54 10.16 2.02 -1.29
C CYS A 54 10.24 2.67 0.10
N THR A 55 11.22 3.53 0.36
CA THR A 55 11.40 4.22 1.65
C THR A 55 10.11 4.91 2.12
N ALA A 56 9.37 5.55 1.21
CA ALA A 56 8.08 6.17 1.52
C ALA A 56 7.03 5.14 1.99
N ALA A 57 6.98 3.96 1.35
CA ALA A 57 6.08 2.88 1.74
C ALA A 57 6.48 2.28 3.09
N VAL A 58 7.76 2.00 3.30
CA VAL A 58 8.29 1.46 4.56
C VAL A 58 7.93 2.38 5.73
N GLN A 59 8.13 3.69 5.58
CA GLN A 59 7.80 4.66 6.62
C GLN A 59 6.31 4.65 6.97
N VAL A 60 5.43 4.63 5.96
CA VAL A 60 3.98 4.57 6.19
C VAL A 60 3.60 3.27 6.90
N TRP A 61 4.06 2.12 6.40
CA TRP A 61 3.73 0.81 6.97
C TRP A 61 4.30 0.61 8.38
N SER A 62 5.49 1.15 8.67
CA SER A 62 6.15 0.99 9.97
C SER A 62 5.33 1.47 11.15
N MET A 63 4.42 2.42 10.94
CA MET A 63 3.51 2.94 11.96
C MET A 63 2.37 1.98 12.31
N TRP A 64 2.00 1.08 11.38
CA TRP A 64 0.81 0.23 11.49
C TRP A 64 1.13 -1.24 11.68
N LEU A 65 2.16 -1.76 11.02
CA LEU A 65 2.47 -3.19 11.02
C LEU A 65 2.71 -3.77 12.41
N PRO A 66 3.50 -3.15 13.31
CA PRO A 66 3.72 -3.71 14.64
C PRO A 66 2.42 -3.83 15.44
N ALA A 67 1.55 -2.83 15.34
CA ALA A 67 0.27 -2.81 16.06
C ALA A 67 -0.69 -3.89 15.57
N PHE A 68 -0.71 -4.20 14.27
CA PHE A 68 -1.55 -5.28 13.75
C PHE A 68 -0.93 -6.67 13.91
N GLN A 69 0.40 -6.79 13.80
CA GLN A 69 1.09 -8.08 13.74
C GLN A 69 0.80 -8.97 14.96
N VAL A 70 0.61 -8.38 16.14
CA VAL A 70 0.30 -9.12 17.38
C VAL A 70 -1.00 -9.94 17.30
N PHE A 71 -1.91 -9.58 16.38
CA PHE A 71 -3.20 -10.25 16.22
C PHE A 71 -3.19 -11.35 15.16
N PHE A 72 -2.10 -11.51 14.40
CA PHE A 72 -2.01 -12.47 13.30
C PHE A 72 -0.83 -13.42 13.46
N GLU A 73 -1.09 -14.71 13.22
CA GLU A 73 -0.05 -15.74 13.08
C GLU A 73 0.68 -15.58 11.74
N THR A 74 -0.05 -15.20 10.70
CA THR A 74 0.56 -14.87 9.41
C THR A 74 1.39 -13.60 9.55
N LYS A 75 2.64 -13.67 9.10
CA LYS A 75 3.49 -12.49 9.00
C LYS A 75 2.88 -11.47 8.04
N LEU A 76 2.77 -10.22 8.48
CA LEU A 76 2.24 -9.13 7.68
C LEU A 76 3.35 -8.61 6.75
N GLU A 77 3.32 -9.12 5.53
CA GLU A 77 4.27 -8.82 4.47
C GLU A 77 3.55 -8.58 3.15
N TRP A 78 4.29 -8.20 2.11
CA TRP A 78 3.73 -7.74 0.84
C TRP A 78 2.61 -8.64 0.33
N GLU A 79 2.87 -9.94 0.21
CA GLU A 79 1.93 -10.89 -0.38
C GLU A 79 0.71 -11.15 0.51
N SER A 80 0.91 -11.35 1.82
CA SER A 80 -0.18 -11.59 2.77
C SER A 80 -1.10 -10.39 2.88
N ILE A 81 -0.57 -9.17 2.83
CA ILE A 81 -1.35 -7.94 2.79
C ILE A 81 -2.03 -7.75 1.43
N LEU A 82 -1.31 -7.89 0.31
CA LEU A 82 -1.86 -7.71 -1.03
C LEU A 82 -3.05 -8.64 -1.28
N PHE A 83 -2.87 -9.95 -1.06
CA PHE A 83 -3.90 -10.95 -1.30
C PHE A 83 -4.86 -11.13 -0.13
N PHE A 84 -4.61 -10.46 1.00
CA PHE A 84 -5.40 -10.55 2.22
C PHE A 84 -5.53 -11.99 2.77
N GLN A 85 -4.48 -12.78 2.59
CA GLN A 85 -4.41 -14.15 3.08
C GLN A 85 -3.82 -14.11 4.49
N LEU A 86 -4.70 -14.06 5.50
CA LEU A 86 -4.32 -13.78 6.88
C LEU A 86 -4.97 -14.77 7.84
N LYS A 87 -4.17 -15.27 8.77
CA LYS A 87 -4.62 -16.13 9.88
C LYS A 87 -4.50 -15.38 11.21
N PRO A 88 -5.61 -15.06 11.89
CA PRO A 88 -5.58 -14.43 13.19
C PRO A 88 -5.15 -15.43 14.27
N THR A 89 -4.56 -14.93 15.36
CA THR A 89 -4.29 -15.77 16.53
C THR A 89 -5.60 -16.26 17.16
N PRO A 90 -5.62 -17.40 17.87
CA PRO A 90 -6.85 -17.92 18.48
C PRO A 90 -7.47 -16.94 19.48
N VAL A 91 -6.61 -16.23 20.24
CA VAL A 91 -7.02 -15.20 21.20
C VAL A 91 -7.69 -14.03 20.49
N ALA A 92 -7.03 -13.44 19.49
CA ALA A 92 -7.57 -12.30 18.74
C ALA A 92 -8.85 -12.67 17.98
N LYS A 93 -8.93 -13.89 17.43
CA LYS A 93 -10.13 -14.40 16.76
C LYS A 93 -11.32 -14.49 17.73
N LYS A 94 -11.09 -14.94 18.96
CA LYS A 94 -12.13 -15.04 19.99
C LYS A 94 -12.58 -13.65 20.45
N GLU A 95 -11.65 -12.73 20.64
CA GLU A 95 -11.92 -11.42 21.22
C GLU A 95 -12.54 -10.44 20.21
N TYR A 96 -12.00 -10.37 18.99
CA TYR A 96 -12.38 -9.34 18.00
C TYR A 96 -13.11 -9.88 16.78
N GLY A 97 -13.03 -11.19 16.53
CA GLY A 97 -13.72 -11.85 15.42
C GLY A 97 -13.49 -11.18 14.06
N TYR A 98 -14.60 -10.86 13.36
CA TYR A 98 -14.56 -10.26 12.02
C TYR A 98 -14.02 -8.83 12.01
N CYS A 99 -14.19 -8.06 13.10
CA CYS A 99 -13.80 -6.65 13.16
C CYS A 99 -12.30 -6.44 12.89
N LEU A 100 -11.46 -7.37 13.34
CA LEU A 100 -10.01 -7.35 13.09
C LEU A 100 -9.68 -7.30 11.60
N PHE A 101 -10.36 -8.12 10.80
CA PHE A 101 -10.16 -8.15 9.35
C PHE A 101 -10.69 -6.88 8.68
N VAL A 102 -11.80 -6.32 9.16
CA VAL A 102 -12.34 -5.06 8.63
C VAL A 102 -11.36 -3.92 8.86
N MET A 103 -10.86 -3.77 10.08
CA MET A 103 -9.91 -2.70 10.44
C MET A 103 -8.64 -2.77 9.60
N LEU A 104 -8.00 -3.95 9.51
CA LEU A 104 -6.81 -4.11 8.69
C LEU A 104 -7.10 -3.91 7.20
N HIS A 105 -8.28 -4.32 6.72
CA HIS A 105 -8.68 -4.10 5.33
C HIS A 105 -8.83 -2.62 4.98
N ILE A 106 -9.39 -1.82 5.89
CA ILE A 106 -9.51 -0.36 5.75
C ILE A 106 -8.12 0.27 5.75
N VAL A 107 -7.29 -0.01 6.75
CA VAL A 107 -5.93 0.54 6.85
C VAL A 107 -5.11 0.20 5.62
N ARG A 108 -5.16 -1.06 5.17
CA ARG A 108 -4.51 -1.51 3.94
C ARG A 108 -4.95 -0.69 2.73
N ALA A 109 -6.26 -0.54 2.55
CA ALA A 109 -6.81 0.17 1.41
C ALA A 109 -6.39 1.65 1.40
N VAL A 110 -6.44 2.29 2.58
CA VAL A 110 -6.03 3.68 2.77
C VAL A 110 -4.53 3.86 2.47
N ILE A 111 -3.67 3.02 3.03
CA ILE A 111 -2.22 3.10 2.80
C ILE A 111 -1.89 2.93 1.31
N PHE A 112 -2.44 1.91 0.65
CA PHE A 112 -2.22 1.73 -0.79
C PHE A 112 -2.73 2.92 -1.59
N ARG A 113 -3.87 3.50 -1.22
CA ARG A 113 -4.40 4.69 -1.90
C ARG A 113 -3.53 5.92 -1.67
N CYS A 114 -3.02 6.15 -0.46
CA CYS A 114 -2.13 7.26 -0.16
C CYS A 114 -0.82 7.15 -0.95
N LEU A 115 -0.20 5.96 -0.97
CA LEU A 115 1.03 5.73 -1.74
C LEU A 115 0.82 5.91 -3.25
N TRP A 116 -0.32 5.41 -3.76
CA TRP A 116 -0.67 5.58 -5.18
C TRP A 116 -0.87 7.05 -5.56
N MET A 117 -1.61 7.80 -4.76
CA MET A 117 -1.84 9.23 -5.02
C MET A 117 -0.57 10.05 -4.90
N HIS A 118 0.21 9.82 -3.83
CA HIS A 118 1.47 10.53 -3.64
C HIS A 118 2.38 10.33 -4.85
N ARG A 119 2.52 9.08 -5.32
CA ARG A 119 3.28 8.81 -6.54
C ARG A 119 2.70 9.54 -7.76
N ASN A 120 1.38 9.60 -7.93
CA ASN A 120 0.79 10.31 -9.07
C ASN A 120 1.03 11.82 -8.99
N ASP A 121 1.01 12.40 -7.79
CA ASP A 121 1.36 13.81 -7.57
C ASP A 121 2.82 14.09 -7.97
N LEU A 122 3.75 13.19 -7.62
CA LEU A 122 5.15 13.28 -8.05
C LEU A 122 5.30 13.12 -9.57
N ARG A 123 4.63 12.12 -10.16
CA ARG A 123 4.77 11.79 -11.59
C ARG A 123 4.15 12.82 -12.53
N PHE A 124 2.95 13.30 -12.20
CA PHE A 124 2.12 14.07 -13.13
C PHE A 124 1.95 15.54 -12.74
N HIS A 125 2.17 15.88 -11.46
CA HIS A 125 1.94 17.23 -10.95
C HIS A 125 3.24 17.95 -10.53
N GLY A 126 4.41 17.36 -10.82
CA GLY A 126 5.71 18.00 -10.61
C GLY A 126 6.01 18.31 -9.14
N MET A 127 5.31 17.65 -8.21
CA MET A 127 5.57 17.78 -6.79
C MET A 127 6.94 17.19 -6.46
N GLN A 128 7.65 17.80 -5.51
CA GLN A 128 8.91 17.25 -5.00
C GLN A 128 8.62 16.11 -4.02
N PRO A 129 9.48 15.07 -3.95
CA PRO A 129 9.34 13.98 -2.98
C PRO A 129 9.35 14.52 -1.56
N ASN A 130 8.18 14.68 -0.94
CA ASN A 130 8.07 15.18 0.43
C ASN A 130 7.43 14.12 1.32
N VAL A 131 8.21 13.61 2.25
CA VAL A 131 7.83 12.52 3.16
C VAL A 131 6.74 12.95 4.15
N ILE A 132 6.55 14.26 4.35
CA ILE A 132 5.60 14.80 5.31
C ILE A 132 4.17 14.80 4.75
N ASP A 133 3.99 14.98 3.44
CA ASP A 133 2.66 15.12 2.82
C ASP A 133 1.89 13.78 2.80
N SER A 134 2.60 12.66 2.69
CA SER A 134 2.00 11.33 2.81
C SER A 134 1.53 11.02 4.24
N LYS A 135 2.15 11.61 5.27
CA LYS A 135 1.72 11.49 6.68
C LYS A 135 0.50 12.33 6.98
N LEU A 136 0.40 13.54 6.41
CA LEU A 136 -0.74 14.44 6.60
C LEU A 136 -2.04 13.87 6.02
N ARG A 137 -1.99 13.13 4.90
CA ARG A 137 -3.18 12.47 4.31
C ARG A 137 -3.67 11.22 5.06
N LEU A 138 -2.92 10.76 6.07
CA LEU A 138 -3.26 9.61 6.90
C LEU A 138 -3.78 9.99 8.29
N LEU A 139 -3.78 11.28 8.62
CA LEU A 139 -4.40 11.81 9.83
C LEU A 139 -5.85 12.24 9.50
N PRO A 140 -6.83 11.90 10.35
CA PRO A 140 -8.24 12.23 10.13
C PRO A 140 -8.50 13.75 10.13
#